data_AF-A0A536ZBX1-F1
#
_entry.id   AF-A0A536ZBX1-F1
#
_cell.length_a   1.000
_cell.length_b   1.000
_cell.length_c   1.000
_cell.angle_alpha   90.00
_cell.angle_beta   90.00
_cell.angle_gamma   90.00
#
_symmetry.space_group_name_H-M   'P 1'
#
loop_
_entity.id
_entity.type
_entity.pdbx_description
1 polymer ?
#
loop_
_entity_poly.entity_id
_entity_poly.type
_entity_poly.pdbx_seq_one_letter_code
_entity_poly.pdbx_strand_id
1 'polypeptide(L)'
;AEPAEAPPKRLNAIEEIGRAAATLGRDMRTQIVFIGETASALGYAFTHPHRVRWKDVWYTCEQVGANALPIVALISFLLGVILAFQAAVPMRQFGAEIFVADLVGLSILRELGPLMTAILLAGRSGAAFAAEIGTMKV
;
A
#
# COMPACT_ATOMS: atom_id res chain seq x y z
N ALA A 1 -11.07 5.06 -51.00
CA ALA A 1 -9.61 5.17 -50.84
C ALA A 1 -9.36 5.66 -49.44
N GLU A 2 -8.97 4.76 -48.52
CA GLU A 2 -8.48 5.14 -47.20
C GLU A 2 -7.20 5.98 -47.36
N PRO A 3 -7.07 7.12 -46.65
CA PRO A 3 -5.83 7.88 -46.71
C PRO A 3 -4.72 7.11 -45.98
N ALA A 4 -3.63 6.85 -46.72
CA ALA A 4 -2.45 6.17 -46.21
C ALA A 4 -1.87 6.91 -44.99
N GLU A 5 -1.77 6.19 -43.87
CA GLU A 5 -1.08 6.64 -42.66
C GLU A 5 0.35 7.07 -43.01
N ALA A 6 0.66 8.34 -42.75
CA ALA A 6 1.98 8.90 -42.97
C ALA A 6 3.02 8.15 -42.10
N PRO A 7 4.24 7.89 -42.62
CA PRO A 7 5.24 7.12 -41.92
C PRO A 7 5.62 7.79 -40.59
N PRO A 8 5.87 7.03 -39.51
CA PRO A 8 6.18 7.59 -38.21
C PRO A 8 7.45 8.45 -38.31
N LYS A 9 7.30 9.75 -38.05
CA LYS A 9 8.41 10.68 -37.93
C LYS A 9 9.36 10.14 -36.87
N ARG A 10 10.61 9.85 -37.24
CA ARG A 10 11.68 9.52 -36.27
C ARG A 10 11.87 10.76 -35.40
N LEU A 11 11.37 10.68 -34.16
CA LEU A 11 11.49 11.76 -33.20
C LEU A 11 12.96 11.90 -32.80
N ASN A 12 13.45 13.13 -32.70
CA ASN A 12 14.76 13.40 -32.10
C ASN A 12 14.66 13.09 -30.59
N ALA A 13 15.74 12.58 -29.97
CA ALA A 13 15.74 12.24 -28.53
C ALA A 13 15.23 13.37 -27.63
N ILE A 14 15.48 14.63 -28.01
CA ILE A 14 14.99 15.82 -27.30
C ILE A 14 13.46 15.95 -27.40
N GLU A 15 12.85 15.61 -28.55
CA GLU A 15 11.39 15.65 -28.72
C GLU A 15 10.72 14.50 -27.96
N GLU A 16 11.34 13.32 -27.91
CA GLU A 16 10.86 12.18 -27.13
C GLU A 16 10.88 12.49 -25.63
N ILE A 17 11.99 13.05 -25.12
CA ILE A 17 12.10 13.52 -23.74
C ILE A 17 11.07 14.63 -23.45
N GLY A 18 10.89 15.58 -24.36
CA GLY A 18 9.91 16.66 -24.21
C GLY A 18 8.47 16.15 -24.12
N ARG A 19 8.10 15.16 -24.94
CA ARG A 19 6.78 14.52 -24.89
C ARG A 19 6.60 13.70 -23.61
N ALA A 20 7.60 12.94 -23.19
CA ALA A 20 7.57 12.16 -21.96
C ALA A 20 7.44 13.05 -20.71
N ALA A 21 8.15 14.17 -20.66
CA ALA A 21 8.03 15.16 -19.60
C ALA A 21 6.61 15.78 -19.57
N ALA A 22 6.05 16.09 -20.74
CA ALA A 22 4.70 16.64 -20.85
C ALA A 22 3.58 15.64 -20.51
N THR A 23 3.78 14.34 -20.76
CA THR A 23 2.84 13.29 -20.30
C THR A 23 2.93 13.13 -18.78
N LEU A 24 4.13 13.02 -18.22
CA LEU A 24 4.34 12.91 -16.77
C LEU A 24 3.72 14.11 -16.01
N GLY A 25 3.89 15.33 -16.52
CA GLY A 25 3.28 16.51 -15.92
C GLY A 25 1.74 16.49 -15.93
N ARG A 26 1.13 15.96 -17.01
CA ARG A 26 -0.33 15.78 -17.10
C ARG A 26 -0.84 14.68 -16.20
N ASP A 27 -0.10 13.57 -16.09
CA ASP A 27 -0.45 12.44 -15.23
C ASP A 27 -0.37 12.85 -13.75
N MET A 28 0.69 13.57 -13.36
CA MET A 28 0.81 14.15 -12.02
C MET A 28 -0.35 15.08 -11.69
N ARG A 29 -0.74 15.98 -12.61
CA ARG A 29 -1.91 16.85 -12.40
C ARG A 29 -3.17 16.02 -12.17
N THR A 30 -3.38 14.97 -12.94
CA THR A 30 -4.55 14.08 -12.82
C THR A 30 -4.56 13.38 -11.46
N GLN A 31 -3.40 12.90 -11.01
CA GLN A 31 -3.26 12.25 -9.71
C GLN A 31 -3.51 13.22 -8.54
N ILE A 32 -3.04 14.47 -8.64
CA ILE A 32 -3.31 15.53 -7.65
C ILE A 32 -4.81 15.84 -7.58
N VAL A 33 -5.46 15.98 -8.73
CA VAL A 33 -6.92 16.24 -8.80
C VAL A 33 -7.68 15.08 -8.16
N PHE A 34 -7.36 13.83 -8.50
CA PHE A 34 -7.99 12.65 -7.92
C PHE A 34 -7.82 12.58 -6.40
N ILE A 35 -6.61 12.86 -5.88
CA ILE A 35 -6.35 12.92 -4.43
C ILE A 35 -7.20 14.02 -3.79
N GLY A 36 -7.29 15.20 -4.42
CA GLY A 36 -8.10 16.32 -3.93
C GLY A 36 -9.60 16.01 -3.88
N GLU A 37 -10.15 15.43 -4.95
CA GLU A 37 -11.54 14.98 -5.01
C GLU A 37 -11.83 13.93 -3.93
N THR A 38 -10.97 12.91 -3.82
CA THR A 38 -11.09 11.85 -2.81
C THR A 38 -11.03 12.41 -1.38
N ALA A 39 -10.08 13.30 -1.10
CA ALA A 39 -9.94 13.94 0.22
C ALA A 39 -11.16 14.81 0.55
N SER A 40 -11.68 15.56 -0.42
CA SER A 40 -12.89 16.38 -0.24
C SER A 40 -14.13 15.52 0.02
N ALA A 41 -14.29 14.41 -0.70
CA ALA A 41 -15.38 13.46 -0.51
C ALA A 41 -15.31 12.79 0.87
N LEU A 42 -14.10 12.42 1.30
CA LEU A 42 -13.86 11.88 2.64
C LEU A 42 -14.20 12.90 3.73
N GLY A 43 -13.76 14.15 3.58
CA GLY A 43 -14.11 15.24 4.50
C GLY A 43 -15.62 15.52 4.55
N TYR A 44 -16.29 15.46 3.40
CA TYR A 44 -17.76 15.57 3.34
C TYR A 44 -18.46 14.40 4.04
N ALA A 45 -17.95 13.17 3.87
CA ALA A 45 -18.47 11.98 4.56
C ALA A 45 -18.34 12.09 6.09
N PHE A 46 -17.22 12.64 6.59
CA PHE A 46 -17.03 12.88 8.03
C PHE A 46 -17.96 13.95 8.60
N THR A 47 -18.28 15.01 7.83
CA THR A 47 -19.19 16.07 8.29
C THR A 47 -20.66 15.68 8.19
N HIS A 48 -21.02 14.76 7.28
CA HIS A 48 -22.40 14.29 7.07
C HIS A 48 -22.53 12.77 7.23
N PRO A 49 -22.28 12.21 8.44
CA PRO A 49 -22.21 10.77 8.66
C PRO A 49 -23.52 10.01 8.37
N HIS A 50 -24.67 10.68 8.40
CA HIS A 50 -25.96 10.05 8.06
C HIS A 50 -26.09 9.72 6.55
N ARG A 51 -25.29 10.36 5.68
CA ARG A 51 -25.27 10.02 4.24
C ARG A 51 -24.39 8.81 3.93
N VAL A 52 -23.57 8.37 4.88
CA VAL A 52 -22.67 7.22 4.72
C VAL A 52 -23.45 5.92 4.89
N ARG A 53 -23.27 5.00 3.95
CA ARG A 53 -23.85 3.65 4.01
C ARG A 53 -23.00 2.78 4.93
N TRP A 54 -23.22 2.91 6.24
CA TRP A 54 -22.43 2.22 7.27
C TRP A 54 -22.36 0.70 7.11
N LYS A 55 -23.40 0.08 6.54
CA LYS A 55 -23.39 -1.35 6.20
C LYS A 55 -22.28 -1.70 5.21
N ASP A 56 -22.12 -0.90 4.17
CA ASP A 56 -21.09 -1.10 3.14
C ASP A 56 -19.69 -0.87 3.74
N VAL A 57 -19.54 0.17 4.58
CA VAL A 57 -18.28 0.44 5.30
C VAL A 57 -17.87 -0.76 6.16
N TRP A 58 -18.81 -1.32 6.94
CA TRP A 58 -18.50 -2.46 7.81
C TRP A 58 -18.13 -3.71 7.02
N TYR A 59 -18.84 -3.97 5.92
CA TYR A 59 -18.51 -5.05 4.99
C TYR A 59 -17.09 -4.90 4.43
N THR A 60 -16.72 -3.70 3.99
CA THR A 60 -15.34 -3.42 3.52
C THR A 60 -14.32 -3.57 4.65
N CYS A 61 -14.62 -3.13 5.87
CA CYS A 61 -13.73 -3.31 7.03
C CYS A 61 -13.48 -4.79 7.34
N GLU A 62 -14.50 -5.63 7.29
CA GLU A 62 -14.37 -7.09 7.45
C GLU A 62 -13.53 -7.68 6.31
N GLN A 63 -13.85 -7.32 5.06
CA GLN A 63 -13.18 -7.86 3.88
C GLN A 63 -11.69 -7.48 3.82
N VAL A 64 -11.34 -6.26 4.21
CA VAL A 64 -9.97 -5.73 4.19
C VAL A 64 -9.20 -6.13 5.44
N GLY A 65 -9.83 -6.08 6.61
CA GLY A 65 -9.22 -6.33 7.91
C GLY A 65 -9.25 -7.81 8.29
N ALA A 66 -10.44 -8.34 8.57
CA ALA A 66 -10.60 -9.70 9.11
C ALA A 66 -10.02 -10.76 8.18
N ASN A 67 -10.29 -10.66 6.88
CA ASN A 67 -9.76 -11.61 5.90
C ASN A 67 -8.24 -11.45 5.64
N ALA A 68 -7.60 -10.38 6.11
CA ALA A 68 -6.14 -10.21 6.07
C ALA A 68 -5.46 -10.69 7.37
N LEU A 69 -6.19 -10.87 8.47
CA LEU A 69 -5.63 -11.33 9.74
C LEU A 69 -4.82 -12.64 9.63
N PRO A 70 -5.26 -13.68 8.90
CA PRO A 70 -4.51 -14.93 8.85
C PRO A 70 -3.10 -14.76 8.28
N ILE A 71 -2.95 -13.98 7.20
CA ILE A 71 -1.64 -13.80 6.56
C ILE A 71 -0.73 -12.88 7.37
N VAL A 72 -1.30 -11.83 7.97
CA VAL A 72 -0.55 -10.91 8.84
C VAL A 72 -0.08 -11.63 10.10
N ALA A 73 -0.97 -12.36 10.78
CA ALA A 73 -0.62 -13.11 11.98
C ALA A 73 0.44 -14.18 11.71
N LEU A 74 0.31 -14.92 10.61
CA LEU A 74 1.29 -15.93 10.23
C LEU A 74 2.67 -15.28 10.00
N ILE A 75 2.75 -14.25 9.16
CA ILE A 75 4.02 -13.61 8.84
C ILE A 75 4.63 -12.94 10.09
N SER A 76 3.84 -12.23 10.89
CA SER A 76 4.31 -11.61 12.14
C SER A 76 4.81 -12.65 13.15
N PHE A 77 4.17 -13.81 13.24
CA PHE A 77 4.61 -14.90 14.10
C PHE A 77 5.96 -15.46 13.63
N LEU A 78 6.09 -15.82 12.35
CA LEU A 78 7.34 -16.32 11.78
C LEU A 78 8.47 -15.30 11.96
N LEU A 79 8.19 -14.01 11.70
CA LEU A 79 9.17 -12.95 11.87
C LEU A 79 9.63 -12.82 13.33
N GLY A 80 8.70 -12.91 14.28
CA GLY A 80 9.03 -12.86 15.71
C GLY A 80 9.95 -14.01 16.15
N VAL A 81 9.70 -15.22 15.66
CA VAL A 81 10.57 -16.38 15.89
C VAL A 81 11.97 -16.12 15.31
N ILE A 82 12.05 -15.68 14.05
CA ILE A 82 13.32 -15.37 13.38
C ILE A 82 14.12 -14.32 14.18
N LEU A 83 13.47 -13.25 14.62
CA LEU A 83 14.13 -12.20 15.40
C LEU A 83 14.62 -12.69 16.77
N ALA A 84 13.84 -13.54 17.44
CA ALA A 84 14.28 -14.13 18.71
C ALA A 84 15.55 -14.97 18.55
N PHE A 85 15.60 -15.82 17.51
CA PHE A 85 16.80 -16.60 17.21
C PHE A 85 17.99 -15.71 16.81
N GLN A 86 17.76 -14.67 16.01
CA GLN A 86 18.82 -13.76 15.56
C GLN A 86 19.36 -12.88 16.70
N ALA A 87 18.50 -12.43 17.61
CA ALA A 87 18.88 -11.59 18.75
C ALA A 87 19.57 -12.38 19.87
N ALA A 88 19.31 -13.68 20.00
CA ALA A 88 19.93 -14.52 21.01
C ALA A 88 21.45 -14.62 20.86
N VAL A 89 21.95 -14.71 19.62
CA VAL A 89 23.39 -14.85 19.34
C VAL A 89 24.23 -13.69 19.90
N PRO A 90 23.97 -12.41 19.56
CA PRO A 90 24.72 -11.29 20.12
C PRO A 90 24.47 -11.14 21.63
N MET A 91 23.24 -11.32 22.13
CA MET A 91 23.00 -11.18 23.57
C MET A 91 23.76 -12.21 24.41
N ARG A 92 23.91 -13.44 23.90
CA ARG A 92 24.72 -14.45 24.57
C ARG A 92 26.20 -14.07 24.63
N GLN A 93 26.73 -13.38 23.62
CA GLN A 93 28.11 -12.88 23.63
C GLN A 93 28.34 -11.81 24.71
N PHE A 94 27.31 -11.03 25.04
CA PHE A 94 27.36 -10.03 26.11
C PHE A 94 26.86 -10.55 27.47
N GLY A 95 26.54 -11.84 27.60
CA GLY A 95 25.98 -12.42 28.83
C GLY A 95 24.56 -11.94 29.18
N ALA A 96 23.84 -11.37 28.21
CA ALA A 96 22.56 -10.68 28.35
C ALA A 96 21.38 -11.46 27.72
N GLU A 97 21.47 -12.79 27.63
CA GLU A 97 20.49 -13.65 26.94
C GLU A 97 19.06 -13.54 27.51
N ILE A 98 18.92 -13.21 28.80
CA ILE A 98 17.61 -12.98 29.44
C ILE A 98 16.85 -11.79 28.86
N PHE A 99 17.55 -10.81 28.25
CA PHE A 99 16.94 -9.60 27.69
C PHE A 99 16.47 -9.78 26.24
N VAL A 100 16.65 -10.96 25.65
CA VAL A 100 16.21 -11.25 24.28
C VAL A 100 14.69 -11.08 24.16
N ALA A 101 13.93 -11.54 25.16
CA ALA A 101 12.48 -11.39 25.16
C ALA A 101 12.04 -9.92 25.20
N ASP A 102 12.69 -9.10 26.02
CA ASP A 102 12.40 -7.67 26.14
C ASP A 102 12.73 -6.92 24.84
N LEU A 103 13.89 -7.23 24.24
CA LEU A 103 14.31 -6.66 22.97
C LEU A 103 13.28 -6.98 21.88
N VAL A 104 12.96 -8.26 21.69
CA VAL A 104 12.03 -8.69 20.65
C VAL A 104 10.63 -8.11 20.89
N GLY A 105 10.15 -8.16 22.14
CA GLY A 105 8.85 -7.60 22.50
C GLY A 105 8.74 -6.11 22.20
N LEU A 106 9.74 -5.32 22.60
CA LEU A 106 9.77 -3.88 22.35
C LEU A 106 9.91 -3.56 20.86
N SER A 107 10.81 -4.23 20.15
CA SER A 107 11.02 -4.01 18.71
C SER A 107 9.78 -4.34 17.88
N ILE A 108 9.10 -5.44 18.20
CA ILE A 108 7.85 -5.80 17.51
C ILE A 108 6.75 -4.81 17.83
N LEU A 109 6.53 -4.45 19.10
CA LEU A 109 5.41 -3.58 19.46
C LEU A 109 5.59 -2.13 19.00
N ARG A 110 6.83 -1.61 18.96
CA ARG A 110 7.08 -0.19 18.65
C ARG A 110 7.39 0.09 17.18
N GLU A 111 7.98 -0.87 16.47
CA GLU A 111 8.52 -0.61 15.13
C GLU A 111 7.99 -1.61 14.12
N LEU A 112 8.32 -2.88 14.30
CA LEU A 112 8.12 -3.89 13.26
C LEU A 112 6.66 -4.32 13.11
N GLY A 113 5.89 -4.38 14.19
CA GLY A 113 4.47 -4.73 14.17
C GLY A 113 3.64 -3.78 13.30
N PRO A 114 3.67 -2.46 13.57
CA PRO A 114 3.00 -1.47 12.73
C PRO A 114 3.51 -1.47 11.28
N LEU A 115 4.84 -1.57 11.09
CA LEU A 115 5.45 -1.55 9.76
C LEU A 115 5.03 -2.77 8.91
N MET A 116 5.10 -3.97 9.49
CA MET A 116 4.68 -5.21 8.83
C MET A 116 3.19 -5.20 8.51
N THR A 117 2.36 -4.77 9.46
CA THR A 117 0.92 -4.68 9.24
C THR A 117 0.60 -3.71 8.09
N ALA A 118 1.24 -2.54 8.05
CA ALA A 118 1.03 -1.55 7.00
C ALA A 118 1.41 -2.08 5.61
N ILE A 119 2.59 -2.70 5.48
CA ILE A 119 3.09 -3.21 4.19
C ILE A 119 2.23 -4.39 3.71
N LEU A 120 1.92 -5.34 4.59
CA LEU A 120 1.14 -6.53 4.24
C LEU A 120 -0.30 -6.17 3.87
N LEU A 121 -0.94 -5.27 4.63
CA LEU A 121 -2.29 -4.80 4.35
C LEU A 121 -2.35 -4.03 3.03
N ALA A 122 -1.38 -3.14 2.78
CA ALA A 122 -1.28 -2.39 1.53
C ALA A 122 -1.11 -3.33 0.33
N GLY A 123 -0.29 -4.37 0.44
CA GLY A 123 -0.07 -5.34 -0.63
C GLY A 123 -1.33 -6.14 -0.93
N ARG A 124 -1.89 -6.84 0.06
CA ARG A 124 -3.02 -7.75 -0.13
C ARG A 124 -4.29 -6.99 -0.53
N SER A 125 -4.66 -5.97 0.23
CA SER A 125 -5.93 -5.26 0.00
C SER A 125 -5.80 -4.21 -1.10
N GLY A 126 -4.66 -3.55 -1.25
CA GLY A 126 -4.42 -2.62 -2.35
C GLY A 126 -4.42 -3.28 -3.72
N ALA A 127 -3.82 -4.48 -3.85
CA ALA A 127 -3.87 -5.24 -5.09
C ALA A 127 -5.30 -5.71 -5.42
N ALA A 128 -6.06 -6.14 -4.41
CA ALA A 128 -7.46 -6.53 -4.58
C ALA A 128 -8.32 -5.35 -5.06
N PHE A 129 -8.17 -4.17 -4.46
CA PHE A 129 -8.88 -2.97 -4.89
C PHE A 129 -8.48 -2.51 -6.29
N ALA A 130 -7.19 -2.56 -6.63
CA ALA A 130 -6.73 -2.24 -7.98
C ALA A 130 -7.33 -3.19 -9.03
N ALA A 131 -7.43 -4.49 -8.72
CA ALA A 131 -8.06 -5.47 -9.58
C ALA A 131 -9.56 -5.21 -9.74
N GLU A 132 -10.28 -4.97 -8.63
CA GLU A 132 -11.72 -4.71 -8.65
C GLU A 132 -12.07 -3.46 -9.46
N ILE A 133 -11.45 -2.32 -9.13
CA ILE A 133 -11.64 -1.06 -9.86
C ILE A 133 -11.21 -1.19 -11.33
N GLY A 134 -10.17 -1.96 -11.61
CA GLY A 134 -9.72 -2.26 -12.97
C GLY A 134 -10.77 -3.02 -13.79
N THR A 135 -11.41 -4.03 -13.20
CA THR A 135 -12.46 -4.82 -13.86
C THR A 135 -13.76 -4.04 -14.07
N MET A 136 -14.04 -3.01 -13.26
CA MET A 136 -15.23 -2.16 -13.45
C MET A 136 -15.14 -1.21 -14.67
N LYS A 137 -13.95 -1.04 -15.25
CA LYS A 137 -13.73 -0.24 -16.46
C LYS A 137 -13.82 -1.03 -17.77
N VAL A 138 -13.94 -2.36 -17.70
CA VAL A 138 -14.08 -3.27 -18.84
C VAL A 138 -15.57 -3.52 -19.10
#